data_AF-A0A7J4IL78-F1
#
_entry.id   AF-A0A7J4IL78-F1
#
_cell.length_a   1.000
_cell.length_b   1.000
_cell.length_c   1.000
_cell.angle_alpha   90.00
_cell.angle_beta   90.00
_cell.angle_gamma   90.00
#
_symmetry.space_group_name_H-M   'P 1'
#
loop_
_entity.id
_entity.type
_entity.pdbx_description
1 polymer ?
#
loop_
_entity_poly.entity_id
_entity_poly.type
_entity_poly.pdbx_seq_one_letter_code
_entity_poly.pdbx_strand_id
1 'polypeptide(L)'
;MNSRRLMLVLAVVAAVALLGAGCTTTPGGNQTANATVGVLYSQGVGPMPNLLATKQIDGYIAWQPFVSIATESRIAQLVEPSQDLPPAGEWINHPCCVLSTREDLLATNPQFVNSISAVTMLGSKYIADHPNESADILADWFVGRSNFTYGNVSVGSVDVMEDAIDTVRYTNEPTAGWVNGTKDFVAAQKALGLITGRLANATPAQMDAIIFDFGPYQAASQQVVSRQFVTPAKASGPITLGYLKADMHSAALLIAIKKSQYMKDTYGIALVPRDATKSAPDVCDLVVNGQTVAEVHLIAANAGPELMQLAATNSVQMTFAGVPPAMAAIDKGTPIKVLHPINNEGSGLVATAGSPATDWATFTAWAKTRSAEGKPLKIAAPSKGSIQDVMLRFALKDAGFTVTEG
;
A
#
# COMPACT_ATOMS: atom_id res chain seq x y z
N MET A 1 0.59 59.64 -37.24
CA MET A 1 1.21 58.55 -38.04
C MET A 1 0.07 57.70 -38.60
N ASN A 2 -0.04 57.60 -39.94
CA ASN A 2 -1.23 57.08 -40.64
C ASN A 2 -1.40 55.56 -40.40
N SER A 3 -2.62 55.07 -40.14
CA SER A 3 -2.89 53.67 -39.73
C SER A 3 -2.37 52.63 -40.73
N ARG A 4 -2.31 52.97 -42.02
CA ARG A 4 -1.67 52.16 -43.08
C ARG A 4 -0.16 52.02 -42.96
N ARG A 5 0.55 53.01 -42.39
CA ARG A 5 2.01 52.92 -42.15
C ARG A 5 2.33 52.09 -40.91
N LEU A 6 1.45 52.06 -39.91
CA LEU A 6 1.62 51.24 -38.71
C LEU A 6 1.46 49.74 -39.02
N MET A 7 0.50 49.36 -39.87
CA MET A 7 0.33 47.98 -40.33
C MET A 7 1.49 47.49 -41.22
N LEU A 8 2.07 48.36 -42.05
CA LEU A 8 3.23 47.99 -42.88
C LEU A 8 4.51 47.80 -42.04
N VAL A 9 4.71 48.59 -40.99
CA VAL A 9 5.83 48.42 -40.06
C VAL A 9 5.66 47.16 -39.20
N LEU A 10 4.43 46.84 -38.76
CA LEU A 10 4.15 45.60 -38.02
C LEU A 10 4.30 44.33 -38.89
N ALA A 11 3.92 44.38 -40.16
CA ALA A 11 4.09 43.25 -41.08
C ALA A 11 5.57 42.99 -41.44
N VAL A 12 6.38 44.05 -41.58
CA VAL A 12 7.83 43.92 -41.84
C VAL A 12 8.59 43.44 -40.58
N VAL A 13 8.20 43.88 -39.38
CA VAL A 13 8.78 43.38 -38.12
C VAL A 13 8.40 41.92 -37.88
N ALA A 14 7.17 41.50 -38.23
CA ALA A 14 6.77 40.09 -38.17
C ALA A 14 7.51 39.22 -39.19
N ALA A 15 7.72 39.70 -40.42
CA ALA A 15 8.44 38.97 -41.47
C ALA A 15 9.96 38.85 -41.20
N VAL A 16 10.59 39.85 -40.56
CA VAL A 16 12.00 39.79 -40.17
C VAL A 16 12.20 38.95 -38.90
N ALA A 17 11.22 38.90 -37.99
CA ALA A 17 11.23 37.96 -36.85
C ALA A 17 11.03 36.49 -37.29
N LEU A 18 10.44 36.24 -38.46
CA LEU A 18 10.21 34.91 -39.03
C LEU A 18 11.34 34.40 -39.95
N LEU A 19 12.40 35.19 -40.18
CA LEU A 19 13.55 34.80 -41.02
C LEU A 19 14.89 34.75 -40.25
N GLY A 20 14.85 34.88 -38.92
CA GLY A 20 16.00 34.79 -38.02
C GLY A 20 16.06 33.53 -37.15
N ALA A 21 15.16 32.56 -37.34
CA ALA A 21 15.23 31.24 -36.70
C ALA A 21 15.63 30.17 -37.73
N GLY A 22 16.68 30.48 -38.49
CA GLY A 22 17.34 29.53 -39.37
C GLY A 22 18.07 28.47 -38.55
N CYS A 23 17.88 27.22 -38.96
CA CYS A 23 18.49 26.02 -38.42
C CYS A 23 19.99 26.20 -38.11
N THR A 24 20.35 26.05 -36.83
CA THR A 24 21.69 25.60 -36.45
C THR A 24 21.54 24.26 -35.75
N THR A 25 21.36 23.19 -36.54
CA THR A 25 21.63 21.84 -36.05
C THR A 25 23.14 21.70 -35.91
N THR A 26 23.64 22.05 -34.74
CA THR A 26 24.93 21.53 -34.28
C THR A 26 24.80 20.00 -34.25
N PRO A 27 25.70 19.22 -34.89
CA PRO A 27 25.75 17.77 -34.69
C PRO A 27 26.29 17.50 -33.28
N GLY A 28 25.42 17.67 -32.29
CA GLY A 28 25.70 17.43 -30.88
C GLY A 28 25.16 16.07 -30.49
N GLY A 29 26.08 15.12 -30.26
CA GLY A 29 25.96 13.83 -29.60
C GLY A 29 24.57 13.19 -29.44
N ASN A 30 24.44 11.95 -29.91
CA ASN A 30 23.40 11.01 -29.47
C ASN A 30 23.37 10.94 -27.92
N GLN A 31 22.59 11.80 -27.29
CA GLN A 31 21.94 11.48 -26.03
C GLN A 31 20.65 10.80 -26.43
N THR A 32 20.66 9.47 -26.49
CA THR A 32 19.44 8.67 -26.52
C THR A 32 18.56 9.16 -25.37
N ALA A 33 17.44 9.82 -25.68
CA ALA A 33 16.46 10.16 -24.67
C ALA A 33 16.05 8.86 -23.95
N ASN A 34 16.07 8.88 -22.63
CA ASN A 34 15.67 7.73 -21.83
C ASN A 34 14.25 7.30 -22.23
N ALA A 35 14.03 5.99 -22.36
CA ALA A 35 12.69 5.47 -22.63
C ALA A 35 11.73 5.87 -21.49
N THR A 36 10.47 6.07 -21.82
CA THR A 36 9.44 6.55 -20.89
C THR A 36 8.45 5.46 -20.53
N VAL A 37 8.05 5.41 -19.26
CA VAL A 37 6.88 4.66 -18.77
C VAL A 37 5.95 5.64 -18.03
N GLY A 38 4.66 5.58 -18.36
CA GLY A 38 3.62 6.33 -17.69
C GLY A 38 3.10 5.58 -16.47
N VAL A 39 2.94 6.29 -15.35
CA VAL A 39 2.27 5.79 -14.14
C VAL A 39 0.93 6.50 -14.00
N LEU A 40 -0.14 5.72 -13.93
CA LEU A 40 -1.51 6.19 -13.70
C LEU A 40 -1.94 5.88 -12.27
N TYR A 41 -2.45 6.88 -11.54
CA TYR A 41 -2.96 6.66 -10.18
C TYR A 41 -4.46 6.41 -10.18
N SER A 42 -4.87 5.19 -9.85
CA SER A 42 -6.28 4.76 -9.91
C SER A 42 -7.10 5.09 -8.66
N GLN A 43 -6.53 5.82 -7.69
CA GLN A 43 -7.18 6.16 -6.40
C GLN A 43 -7.60 4.91 -5.62
N GLY A 44 -6.64 3.99 -5.45
CA GLY A 44 -6.84 2.64 -4.92
C GLY A 44 -6.80 1.58 -6.02
N VAL A 45 -6.88 0.32 -5.63
CA VAL A 45 -6.74 -0.83 -6.54
C VAL A 45 -8.02 -1.22 -7.28
N GLY A 46 -9.19 -0.85 -6.73
CA GLY A 46 -10.50 -1.24 -7.25
C GLY A 46 -10.71 -1.00 -8.75
N PRO A 47 -10.31 0.16 -9.32
CA PRO A 47 -10.50 0.40 -10.76
C PRO A 47 -9.55 -0.40 -11.67
N MET A 48 -8.41 -0.90 -11.17
CA MET A 48 -7.33 -1.45 -12.00
C MET A 48 -7.76 -2.62 -12.90
N PRO A 49 -8.51 -3.64 -12.43
CA PRO A 49 -8.91 -4.76 -13.29
C PRO A 49 -9.76 -4.31 -14.48
N ASN A 50 -10.70 -3.38 -14.26
CA ASN A 50 -11.52 -2.86 -15.36
C ASN A 50 -10.71 -1.98 -16.32
N LEU A 51 -9.81 -1.13 -15.81
CA LEU A 51 -8.91 -0.32 -16.64
C LEU A 51 -8.04 -1.20 -17.54
N LEU A 52 -7.54 -2.31 -17.01
CA LEU A 52 -6.74 -3.27 -17.77
C LEU A 52 -7.60 -4.01 -18.81
N ALA A 53 -8.75 -4.55 -18.42
CA ALA A 53 -9.66 -5.28 -19.31
C ALA A 53 -10.20 -4.42 -20.47
N THR A 54 -10.35 -3.12 -20.24
CA THR A 54 -10.76 -2.14 -21.27
C THR A 54 -9.59 -1.50 -22.02
N LYS A 55 -8.35 -1.99 -21.81
CA LYS A 55 -7.12 -1.54 -22.49
C LYS A 55 -6.79 -0.05 -22.28
N GLN A 56 -7.22 0.52 -21.17
CA GLN A 56 -6.87 1.90 -20.78
C GLN A 56 -5.47 1.99 -20.16
N ILE A 57 -4.99 0.87 -19.61
CA ILE A 57 -3.64 0.66 -19.09
C ILE A 57 -3.06 -0.63 -19.67
N ASP A 58 -1.74 -0.75 -19.66
CA ASP A 58 -0.98 -1.89 -20.19
C ASP A 58 -0.62 -2.91 -19.09
N GLY A 59 -0.69 -2.50 -17.82
CA GLY A 59 -0.41 -3.30 -16.65
C GLY A 59 -0.70 -2.53 -15.37
N TYR A 60 -0.53 -3.18 -14.22
CA TYR A 60 -0.60 -2.51 -12.92
C TYR A 60 0.26 -3.20 -11.87
N ILE A 61 0.66 -2.45 -10.86
CA ILE A 61 1.26 -2.99 -9.64
C ILE A 61 0.27 -2.84 -8.49
N ALA A 62 -0.03 -3.95 -7.80
CA ALA A 62 -1.04 -3.96 -6.75
C ALA A 62 -0.66 -4.94 -5.63
N TRP A 63 -1.34 -4.78 -4.49
CA TRP A 63 -1.34 -5.75 -3.40
C TRP A 63 -2.33 -6.88 -3.66
N GLN A 64 -2.17 -8.00 -2.94
CA GLN A 64 -3.15 -9.07 -2.94
C GLN A 64 -4.49 -8.67 -2.29
N PRO A 65 -5.63 -9.05 -2.88
CA PRO A 65 -5.81 -10.11 -3.88
C PRO A 65 -5.79 -9.61 -5.34
N PHE A 66 -5.43 -8.34 -5.61
CA PHE A 66 -5.57 -7.77 -6.95
C PHE A 66 -4.59 -8.31 -7.98
N VAL A 67 -3.49 -8.92 -7.53
CA VAL A 67 -2.61 -9.71 -8.40
C VAL A 67 -3.33 -10.99 -8.83
N SER A 68 -3.84 -11.75 -7.86
CA SER A 68 -4.61 -12.99 -8.10
C SER A 68 -5.90 -12.75 -8.88
N ILE A 69 -6.63 -11.65 -8.64
CA ILE A 69 -7.79 -11.26 -9.46
C ILE A 69 -7.39 -11.12 -10.93
N ALA A 70 -6.22 -10.55 -11.21
CA ALA A 70 -5.74 -10.34 -12.58
C ALA A 70 -5.45 -11.65 -13.30
N THR A 71 -4.76 -12.57 -12.62
CA THR A 71 -4.30 -13.84 -13.16
C THR A 71 -5.44 -14.84 -13.27
N GLU A 72 -6.28 -14.97 -12.23
CA GLU A 72 -7.41 -15.91 -12.20
C GLU A 72 -8.52 -15.50 -13.18
N SER A 73 -8.77 -14.20 -13.36
CA SER A 73 -9.71 -13.72 -14.39
C SER A 73 -9.11 -13.73 -15.81
N ARG A 74 -7.83 -14.10 -15.95
CA ARG A 74 -7.09 -14.19 -17.23
C ARG A 74 -7.02 -12.89 -18.02
N ILE A 75 -7.16 -11.74 -17.35
CA ILE A 75 -6.99 -10.42 -17.96
C ILE A 75 -5.51 -9.98 -17.97
N ALA A 76 -4.69 -10.62 -17.14
CA ALA A 76 -3.28 -10.31 -16.97
C ALA A 76 -2.44 -11.57 -16.74
N GLN A 77 -1.13 -11.42 -16.90
CA GLN A 77 -0.12 -12.36 -16.42
C GLN A 77 0.79 -11.66 -15.42
N LEU A 78 1.31 -12.40 -14.44
CA LEU A 78 2.31 -11.89 -13.51
C LEU A 78 3.61 -11.61 -14.28
N VAL A 79 4.15 -10.41 -14.12
CA VAL A 79 5.47 -10.03 -14.63
C VAL A 79 6.51 -10.33 -13.56
N GLU A 80 6.32 -9.80 -12.36
CA GLU A 80 7.29 -9.93 -11.28
C GLU A 80 6.58 -9.76 -9.92
N PRO A 81 6.79 -10.64 -8.93
CA PRO A 81 6.39 -10.37 -7.56
C PRO A 81 7.23 -9.22 -6.98
N SER A 82 6.71 -8.53 -5.96
CA SER A 82 7.34 -7.32 -5.41
C SER A 82 8.76 -7.53 -4.88
N GLN A 83 9.04 -8.68 -4.25
CA GLN A 83 10.38 -9.04 -3.77
C GLN A 83 11.46 -9.11 -4.85
N ASP A 84 11.07 -9.39 -6.09
CA ASP A 84 11.98 -9.66 -7.20
C ASP A 84 12.09 -8.44 -8.14
N LEU A 85 11.38 -7.35 -7.84
CA LEU A 85 11.56 -6.09 -8.54
C LEU A 85 12.99 -5.54 -8.35
N PRO A 86 13.54 -4.84 -9.35
CA PRO A 86 14.84 -4.21 -9.19
C PRO A 86 14.88 -3.09 -8.13
N PRO A 87 16.07 -2.76 -7.61
CA PRO A 87 17.36 -3.43 -7.85
C PRO A 87 17.40 -4.87 -7.33
N ALA A 88 18.14 -5.74 -8.01
CA ALA A 88 18.17 -7.16 -7.68
C ALA A 88 18.61 -7.41 -6.23
N GLY A 89 17.76 -8.10 -5.46
CA GLY A 89 18.02 -8.43 -4.06
C GLY A 89 17.61 -7.35 -3.04
N GLU A 90 17.25 -6.14 -3.48
CA GLU A 90 16.89 -5.02 -2.61
C GLU A 90 15.60 -5.30 -1.82
N TRP A 91 14.61 -5.92 -2.46
CA TRP A 91 13.27 -6.06 -1.90
C TRP A 91 12.97 -7.46 -1.36
N ILE A 92 13.98 -8.33 -1.22
CA ILE A 92 13.75 -9.69 -0.69
C ILE A 92 13.20 -9.62 0.74
N ASN A 93 12.01 -10.19 0.94
CA ASN A 93 11.32 -10.21 2.23
C ASN A 93 11.07 -8.79 2.79
N HIS A 94 10.74 -7.83 1.92
CA HIS A 94 10.57 -6.44 2.29
C HIS A 94 9.39 -6.24 3.26
N PRO A 95 9.51 -5.31 4.21
CA PRO A 95 8.38 -4.83 5.00
C PRO A 95 7.25 -4.34 4.11
N CYS A 96 6.01 -4.77 4.36
CA CYS A 96 4.86 -4.27 3.61
C CYS A 96 4.01 -3.32 4.46
N CYS A 97 3.11 -3.86 5.29
CA CYS A 97 2.26 -3.04 6.15
C CYS A 97 2.65 -3.13 7.63
N VAL A 98 2.27 -2.10 8.37
CA VAL A 98 2.52 -1.91 9.79
C VAL A 98 1.23 -1.65 10.55
N LEU A 99 1.24 -2.03 11.82
CA LEU A 99 0.37 -1.42 12.81
C LEU A 99 1.05 -0.16 13.36
N SER A 100 0.39 0.98 13.24
CA SER A 100 0.79 2.22 13.91
C SER A 100 -0.33 2.82 14.73
N THR A 101 0.03 3.58 15.75
CA THR A 101 -0.91 4.30 16.63
C THR A 101 -0.54 5.77 16.69
N ARG A 102 -1.51 6.64 16.91
CA ARG A 102 -1.23 8.01 17.33
C ARG A 102 -0.60 8.03 18.72
N GLU A 103 0.32 8.97 18.92
CA GLU A 103 1.06 9.17 20.16
C GLU A 103 0.14 9.57 21.33
N ASP A 104 -0.91 10.35 21.06
CA ASP A 104 -1.91 10.75 22.06
C ASP A 104 -2.74 9.56 22.57
N LEU A 105 -3.18 8.66 21.68
CA LEU A 105 -3.84 7.42 22.07
C LEU A 105 -2.90 6.52 22.87
N LEU A 106 -1.65 6.38 22.44
CA LEU A 106 -0.65 5.56 23.13
C LEU A 106 -0.38 6.07 24.55
N ALA A 107 -0.28 7.39 24.73
CA ALA A 107 -0.07 7.99 26.05
C ALA A 107 -1.29 7.83 26.97
N THR A 108 -2.51 7.91 26.43
CA THR A 108 -3.74 7.93 27.23
C THR A 108 -4.34 6.54 27.46
N ASN A 109 -4.18 5.61 26.53
CA ASN A 109 -4.77 4.27 26.56
C ASN A 109 -3.77 3.17 26.12
N PRO A 110 -2.58 3.05 26.77
CA PRO A 110 -1.55 2.11 26.33
C PRO A 110 -2.02 0.64 26.37
N GLN A 111 -2.83 0.23 27.37
CA GLN A 111 -3.33 -1.15 27.43
C GLN A 111 -4.30 -1.48 26.28
N PHE A 112 -5.07 -0.50 25.79
CA PHE A 112 -5.89 -0.68 24.59
C PHE A 112 -5.00 -0.94 23.37
N VAL A 113 -3.95 -0.13 23.18
CA VAL A 113 -3.00 -0.30 22.08
C VAL A 113 -2.33 -1.68 22.12
N ASN A 114 -1.93 -2.13 23.32
CA ASN A 114 -1.39 -3.49 23.53
C ASN A 114 -2.41 -4.56 23.15
N SER A 115 -3.70 -4.35 23.48
CA SER A 115 -4.79 -5.29 23.17
C SER A 115 -5.00 -5.42 21.66
N ILE A 116 -4.96 -4.33 20.90
CA ILE A 116 -5.08 -4.37 19.44
C ILE A 116 -3.88 -5.07 18.80
N SER A 117 -2.66 -4.82 19.33
CA SER A 117 -1.45 -5.53 18.91
C SER A 117 -1.60 -7.04 19.15
N ALA A 118 -2.09 -7.45 20.32
CA ALA A 118 -2.35 -8.85 20.65
C ALA A 118 -3.41 -9.50 19.75
N VAL A 119 -4.53 -8.82 19.50
CA VAL A 119 -5.58 -9.30 18.59
C VAL A 119 -5.02 -9.52 17.18
N THR A 120 -4.14 -8.65 16.72
CA THR A 120 -3.48 -8.78 15.41
C THR A 120 -2.52 -9.96 15.38
N MET A 121 -1.77 -10.20 16.45
CA MET A 121 -0.90 -11.39 16.59
C MET A 121 -1.69 -12.69 16.58
N LEU A 122 -2.81 -12.74 17.32
CA LEU A 122 -3.70 -13.90 17.35
C LEU A 122 -4.37 -14.15 15.99
N GLY A 123 -4.75 -13.09 15.28
CA GLY A 123 -5.24 -13.19 13.91
C GLY A 123 -4.20 -13.74 12.94
N SER A 124 -2.97 -13.26 13.02
CA SER A 124 -1.85 -13.77 12.20
C SER A 124 -1.56 -15.24 12.49
N LYS A 125 -1.62 -15.64 13.78
CA LYS A 125 -1.52 -17.04 14.18
C LYS A 125 -2.67 -17.88 13.59
N TYR A 126 -3.90 -17.37 13.61
CA TYR A 126 -5.05 -18.07 13.03
C TYR A 126 -4.86 -18.32 11.54
N ILE A 127 -4.35 -17.33 10.80
CA ILE A 127 -4.04 -17.48 9.36
C ILE A 127 -3.05 -18.62 9.14
N ALA A 128 -1.95 -18.61 9.90
CA ALA A 128 -0.92 -19.64 9.78
C ALA A 128 -1.44 -21.05 10.10
N ASP A 129 -2.33 -21.18 11.08
CA ASP A 129 -2.91 -22.46 11.49
C ASP A 129 -4.06 -22.91 10.56
N HIS A 130 -4.74 -21.98 9.87
CA HIS A 130 -5.98 -22.21 9.12
C HIS A 130 -6.05 -21.41 7.79
N PRO A 131 -5.14 -21.62 6.83
CA PRO A 131 -5.06 -20.78 5.62
C PRO A 131 -6.33 -20.85 4.76
N ASN A 132 -6.87 -22.04 4.48
CA ASN A 132 -8.06 -22.17 3.62
C ASN A 132 -9.33 -21.56 4.26
N GLU A 133 -9.52 -21.76 5.57
CA GLU A 133 -10.64 -21.11 6.28
C GLU A 133 -10.45 -19.59 6.30
N SER A 134 -9.21 -19.12 6.46
CA SER A 134 -8.88 -17.71 6.40
C SER A 134 -9.19 -17.09 5.03
N ALA A 135 -8.91 -17.82 3.94
CA ALA A 135 -9.27 -17.42 2.58
C ALA A 135 -10.80 -17.28 2.41
N ASP A 136 -11.59 -18.26 2.88
CA ASP A 136 -13.06 -18.19 2.85
C ASP A 136 -13.60 -17.01 3.69
N ILE A 137 -13.02 -16.75 4.86
CA ILE A 137 -13.40 -15.62 5.72
C ILE A 137 -13.12 -14.28 5.02
N LEU A 138 -12.01 -14.16 4.32
CA LEU A 138 -11.66 -12.94 3.57
C LEU A 138 -12.56 -12.75 2.34
N ALA A 139 -12.92 -13.83 1.65
CA ALA A 139 -13.92 -13.80 0.57
C ALA A 139 -15.29 -13.33 1.09
N ASP A 140 -15.71 -13.78 2.27
CA ASP A 140 -16.89 -13.26 2.96
C ASP A 140 -16.74 -11.77 3.28
N TRP A 141 -15.64 -11.36 3.91
CA TRP A 141 -15.46 -9.96 4.30
C TRP A 141 -15.51 -9.01 3.09
N PHE A 142 -14.80 -9.30 2.01
CA PHE A 142 -14.68 -8.34 0.90
C PHE A 142 -15.92 -8.29 0.00
N VAL A 143 -16.57 -9.44 -0.24
CA VAL A 143 -17.66 -9.53 -1.24
C VAL A 143 -18.80 -10.46 -0.82
N GLY A 144 -18.88 -10.86 0.46
CA GLY A 144 -19.93 -11.77 0.95
C GLY A 144 -19.91 -13.12 0.24
N ARG A 145 -18.71 -13.64 -0.09
CA ARG A 145 -18.50 -14.85 -0.91
C ARG A 145 -19.08 -14.79 -2.33
N SER A 146 -19.49 -13.62 -2.80
CA SER A 146 -19.84 -13.40 -4.21
C SER A 146 -18.58 -13.27 -5.07
N ASN A 147 -18.73 -13.18 -6.39
CA ASN A 147 -17.58 -12.92 -7.25
C ASN A 147 -16.99 -11.52 -7.01
N PHE A 148 -15.67 -11.42 -7.11
CA PHE A 148 -15.03 -10.13 -7.34
C PHE A 148 -15.46 -9.60 -8.70
N THR A 149 -16.11 -8.43 -8.72
CA THR A 149 -16.65 -7.85 -9.96
C THR A 149 -16.16 -6.41 -10.14
N TYR A 150 -15.40 -6.18 -11.22
CA TYR A 150 -14.82 -4.89 -11.57
C TYR A 150 -15.10 -4.60 -13.05
N GLY A 151 -16.19 -3.87 -13.31
CA GLY A 151 -16.71 -3.69 -14.67
C GLY A 151 -17.08 -5.04 -15.28
N ASN A 152 -16.46 -5.40 -16.41
CA ASN A 152 -16.72 -6.67 -17.11
C ASN A 152 -15.86 -7.83 -16.59
N VAL A 153 -14.98 -7.60 -15.61
CA VAL A 153 -14.17 -8.64 -14.97
C VAL A 153 -14.97 -9.24 -13.83
N SER A 154 -15.17 -10.56 -13.85
CA SER A 154 -15.81 -11.31 -12.76
C SER A 154 -15.08 -12.61 -12.51
N VAL A 155 -14.70 -12.87 -11.26
CA VAL A 155 -13.94 -14.08 -10.86
C VAL A 155 -14.37 -14.54 -9.47
N GLY A 156 -14.32 -15.85 -9.23
CA GLY A 156 -14.69 -16.46 -7.94
C GLY A 156 -13.81 -15.94 -6.81
N SER A 157 -14.42 -15.53 -5.69
CA SER A 157 -13.67 -14.90 -4.60
C SER A 157 -12.87 -15.87 -3.75
N VAL A 158 -13.36 -17.09 -3.51
CA VAL A 158 -12.66 -18.08 -2.68
C VAL A 158 -11.38 -18.54 -3.37
N ASP A 159 -11.44 -18.96 -4.63
CA ASP A 159 -10.26 -19.39 -5.40
C ASP A 159 -9.20 -18.29 -5.48
N VAL A 160 -9.61 -17.05 -5.71
CA VAL A 160 -8.73 -15.87 -5.70
C VAL A 160 -8.06 -15.67 -4.34
N MET A 161 -8.78 -15.91 -3.24
CA MET A 161 -8.20 -15.79 -1.90
C MET A 161 -7.23 -16.91 -1.58
N GLU A 162 -7.55 -18.14 -1.99
CA GLU A 162 -6.69 -19.30 -1.79
C GLU A 162 -5.37 -19.16 -2.56
N ASP A 163 -5.41 -18.65 -3.80
CA ASP A 163 -4.20 -18.31 -4.57
C ASP A 163 -3.39 -17.19 -3.90
N ALA A 164 -4.08 -16.18 -3.37
CA ALA A 164 -3.43 -14.99 -2.85
C ALA A 164 -2.81 -15.18 -1.46
N ILE A 165 -3.42 -15.98 -0.58
CA ILE A 165 -3.13 -15.95 0.86
C ILE A 165 -1.69 -16.34 1.20
N ASP A 166 -1.13 -17.32 0.47
CA ASP A 166 0.23 -17.82 0.70
C ASP A 166 1.32 -16.89 0.15
N THR A 167 0.94 -15.93 -0.70
CA THR A 167 1.87 -14.92 -1.21
C THR A 167 2.04 -13.74 -0.25
N VAL A 168 1.20 -13.64 0.79
CA VAL A 168 1.29 -12.65 1.86
C VAL A 168 1.96 -13.27 3.08
N ARG A 169 3.11 -12.72 3.50
CA ARG A 169 3.84 -13.25 4.67
C ARG A 169 3.41 -12.55 5.95
N TYR A 170 2.38 -13.07 6.60
CA TYR A 170 1.89 -12.53 7.88
C TYR A 170 2.95 -12.69 8.98
N THR A 171 3.40 -11.57 9.53
CA THR A 171 4.42 -11.54 10.59
C THR A 171 4.17 -10.34 11.49
N ASN A 172 4.49 -10.49 12.78
CA ASN A 172 4.31 -9.44 13.77
C ASN A 172 5.57 -9.11 14.56
N GLU A 173 6.69 -9.81 14.33
CA GLU A 173 7.93 -9.52 15.03
C GLU A 173 8.72 -8.41 14.32
N PRO A 174 9.02 -7.28 14.99
CA PRO A 174 9.89 -6.24 14.45
C PRO A 174 11.36 -6.68 14.52
N THR A 175 11.71 -7.72 13.75
CA THR A 175 13.08 -8.23 13.66
C THR A 175 14.06 -7.15 13.18
N ALA A 176 15.35 -7.33 13.44
CA ALA A 176 16.37 -6.40 12.94
C ALA A 176 16.34 -6.24 11.40
N GLY A 177 16.09 -7.33 10.66
CA GLY A 177 15.92 -7.29 9.22
C GLY A 177 14.72 -6.45 8.79
N TRP A 178 13.60 -6.59 9.49
CA TRP A 178 12.39 -5.79 9.23
C TRP A 178 12.60 -4.29 9.53
N VAL A 179 13.28 -3.96 10.63
CA VAL A 179 13.64 -2.57 10.96
C VAL A 179 14.56 -1.96 9.89
N ASN A 180 15.53 -2.73 9.40
CA ASN A 180 16.42 -2.28 8.33
C ASN A 180 15.65 -2.06 7.02
N GLY A 181 14.82 -3.02 6.59
CA GLY A 181 13.98 -2.86 5.40
C GLY A 181 13.05 -1.65 5.47
N THR A 182 12.59 -1.29 6.67
CA THR A 182 11.79 -0.06 6.88
C THR A 182 12.62 1.20 6.59
N LYS A 183 13.90 1.21 7.00
CA LYS A 183 14.84 2.29 6.70
C LYS A 183 15.26 2.30 5.22
N ASP A 184 15.30 1.15 4.56
CA ASP A 184 15.56 1.06 3.13
C ASP A 184 14.43 1.72 2.33
N PHE A 185 13.16 1.53 2.73
CA PHE A 185 12.05 2.32 2.18
C PHE A 185 12.20 3.82 2.42
N VAL A 186 12.65 4.25 3.61
CA VAL A 186 12.96 5.67 3.87
C VAL A 186 14.02 6.18 2.89
N ALA A 187 15.08 5.40 2.63
CA ALA A 187 16.12 5.76 1.67
C ALA A 187 15.59 5.84 0.23
N ALA A 188 14.79 4.86 -0.22
CA ALA A 188 14.15 4.87 -1.52
C ALA A 188 13.23 6.08 -1.70
N GLN A 189 12.42 6.40 -0.68
CA GLN A 189 11.55 7.57 -0.71
C GLN A 189 12.33 8.90 -0.72
N LYS A 190 13.47 9.00 -0.04
CA LYS A 190 14.39 10.15 -0.18
C LYS A 190 14.90 10.28 -1.62
N ALA A 191 15.35 9.18 -2.22
CA ALA A 191 15.85 9.16 -3.59
C ALA A 191 14.77 9.52 -4.65
N LEU A 192 13.49 9.37 -4.29
CA LEU A 192 12.33 9.78 -5.07
C LEU A 192 11.80 11.19 -4.71
N GLY A 193 12.40 11.87 -3.71
CA GLY A 193 11.96 13.19 -3.25
C GLY A 193 10.65 13.20 -2.44
N LEU A 194 10.23 12.04 -1.92
CA LEU A 194 9.00 11.88 -1.13
C LEU A 194 9.21 12.12 0.37
N ILE A 195 10.46 12.01 0.84
CA ILE A 195 10.89 12.32 2.21
C ILE A 195 11.75 13.57 2.17
N THR A 196 11.31 14.63 2.87
CA THR A 196 11.94 15.96 2.84
C THR A 196 11.96 16.67 4.19
N GLY A 197 11.28 16.12 5.20
CA GLY A 197 11.13 16.69 6.54
C GLY A 197 12.01 16.00 7.59
N ARG A 198 11.37 15.53 8.67
CA ARG A 198 12.03 15.03 9.89
C ARG A 198 12.98 13.86 9.62
N LEU A 199 12.68 13.01 8.64
CA LEU A 199 13.47 11.83 8.31
C LEU A 199 14.59 12.12 7.31
N ALA A 200 14.54 13.24 6.57
CA ALA A 200 15.47 13.56 5.48
C ALA A 200 16.95 13.44 5.89
N ASN A 201 17.31 14.05 7.03
CA ASN A 201 18.68 14.11 7.54
C ASN A 201 18.87 13.39 8.88
N ALA A 202 17.91 12.56 9.30
CA ALA A 202 18.01 11.81 10.54
C ALA A 202 19.09 10.70 10.43
N THR A 203 19.92 10.60 11.45
CA THR A 203 20.81 9.44 11.66
C THR A 203 19.99 8.17 11.91
N PRO A 204 20.57 6.96 11.76
CA PRO A 204 19.85 5.71 12.05
C PRO A 204 19.19 5.67 13.44
N ALA A 205 19.90 6.12 14.48
CA ALA A 205 19.36 6.17 15.85
C ALA A 205 18.23 7.20 16.01
N GLN A 206 18.32 8.35 15.33
CA GLN A 206 17.23 9.33 15.31
C GLN A 206 16.02 8.78 14.55
N MET A 207 16.22 8.09 13.42
CA MET A 207 15.14 7.42 12.70
C MET A 207 14.44 6.40 13.60
N ASP A 208 15.19 5.58 14.34
CA ASP A 208 14.61 4.62 15.27
C ASP A 208 13.70 5.30 16.30
N ALA A 209 14.22 6.36 16.94
CA ALA A 209 13.46 7.12 17.94
C ALA A 209 12.26 7.87 17.36
N ILE A 210 12.33 8.32 16.09
CA ILE A 210 11.23 9.02 15.42
C ILE A 210 10.14 8.03 15.00
N ILE A 211 10.51 6.89 14.44
CA ILE A 211 9.58 5.99 13.74
C ILE A 211 8.91 5.02 14.70
N PHE A 212 9.67 4.39 15.61
CA PHE A 212 9.21 3.19 16.30
C PHE A 212 8.83 3.44 17.76
N ASP A 213 7.84 2.68 18.23
CA ASP A 213 7.62 2.40 19.65
C ASP A 213 7.19 0.92 19.79
N PHE A 214 8.13 0.07 20.17
CA PHE A 214 7.91 -1.38 20.27
C PHE A 214 7.33 -1.82 21.62
N GLY A 215 7.08 -0.90 22.55
CA GLY A 215 6.52 -1.23 23.88
C GLY A 215 5.21 -2.02 23.77
N PRO A 216 4.24 -1.58 22.94
CA PRO A 216 3.00 -2.32 22.76
C PRO A 216 3.16 -3.72 22.17
N TYR A 217 4.05 -3.90 21.20
CA TYR A 217 4.38 -5.22 20.66
C TYR A 217 4.95 -6.14 21.75
N GLN A 218 5.93 -5.66 22.52
CA GLN A 218 6.57 -6.46 23.57
C GLN A 218 5.56 -6.89 24.64
N ALA A 219 4.72 -5.96 25.09
CA ALA A 219 3.66 -6.24 26.05
C ALA A 219 2.62 -7.22 25.49
N ALA A 220 2.19 -7.03 24.23
CA ALA A 220 1.25 -7.94 23.57
C ALA A 220 1.83 -9.35 23.40
N SER A 221 3.09 -9.47 22.98
CA SER A 221 3.78 -10.75 22.81
C SER A 221 3.84 -11.53 24.12
N GLN A 222 4.18 -10.88 25.23
CA GLN A 222 4.20 -11.53 26.55
C GLN A 222 2.79 -11.99 26.98
N GLN A 223 1.76 -11.18 26.72
CA GLN A 223 0.36 -11.53 27.04
C GLN A 223 -0.14 -12.70 26.19
N VAL A 224 0.19 -12.74 24.89
CA VAL A 224 -0.17 -13.85 23.99
C VAL A 224 0.50 -15.15 24.42
N VAL A 225 1.80 -15.12 24.74
CA VAL A 225 2.54 -16.31 25.20
C VAL A 225 2.00 -16.84 26.52
N SER A 226 1.74 -15.95 27.49
CA SER A 226 1.22 -16.34 28.81
C SER A 226 -0.28 -16.63 28.84
N ARG A 227 -1.01 -16.22 27.79
CA ARG A 227 -2.48 -16.18 27.73
C ARG A 227 -3.11 -15.39 28.89
N GLN A 228 -2.41 -14.35 29.35
CA GLN A 228 -2.88 -13.46 30.40
C GLN A 228 -2.91 -12.04 29.85
N PHE A 229 -4.12 -11.51 29.66
CA PHE A 229 -4.32 -10.18 29.09
C PHE A 229 -4.63 -9.16 30.18
N VAL A 230 -3.99 -8.00 30.11
CA VAL A 230 -4.30 -6.88 31.01
C VAL A 230 -5.57 -6.20 30.53
N THR A 231 -6.64 -6.21 31.33
CA THR A 231 -7.89 -5.51 30.99
C THR A 231 -7.65 -4.00 30.94
N PRO A 232 -7.84 -3.35 29.78
CA PRO A 232 -7.73 -1.89 29.69
C PRO A 232 -8.78 -1.18 30.55
N ALA A 233 -8.49 0.07 30.94
CA ALA A 233 -9.54 0.94 31.45
C ALA A 233 -10.60 1.16 30.36
N LYS A 234 -11.86 1.35 30.77
CA LYS A 234 -12.94 1.60 29.81
C LYS A 234 -12.70 2.93 29.08
N ALA A 235 -12.65 2.89 27.76
CA ALA A 235 -12.49 4.07 26.93
C ALA A 235 -13.67 5.03 27.13
N SER A 236 -13.38 6.33 27.15
CA SER A 236 -14.39 7.40 27.34
C SER A 236 -15.26 7.63 26.10
N GLY A 237 -14.87 7.07 24.96
CA GLY A 237 -15.60 7.16 23.70
C GLY A 237 -15.08 6.12 22.69
N PRO A 238 -15.65 6.08 21.48
CA PRO A 238 -15.19 5.19 20.43
C PRO A 238 -13.74 5.45 20.05
N ILE A 239 -12.99 4.39 19.76
CA ILE A 239 -11.63 4.46 19.23
C ILE A 239 -11.64 3.99 17.78
N THR A 240 -10.95 4.70 16.88
CA THR A 240 -10.96 4.41 15.45
C THR A 240 -9.72 3.63 15.00
N LEU A 241 -9.95 2.49 14.33
CA LEU A 241 -8.92 1.71 13.63
C LEU A 241 -9.16 1.83 12.13
N GLY A 242 -8.15 2.24 11.38
CA GLY A 242 -8.25 2.31 9.93
C GLY A 242 -7.45 1.23 9.23
N TYR A 243 -7.97 0.73 8.11
CA TYR A 243 -7.39 -0.35 7.32
C TYR A 243 -7.61 -0.11 5.82
N LEU A 244 -6.89 -0.85 4.97
CA LEU A 244 -7.04 -0.72 3.53
C LEU A 244 -8.20 -1.58 3.01
N LYS A 245 -8.99 -1.03 2.09
CA LYS A 245 -10.13 -1.74 1.49
C LYS A 245 -9.65 -2.83 0.53
N ALA A 246 -10.27 -4.02 0.62
CA ALA A 246 -9.95 -5.18 -0.21
C ALA A 246 -8.44 -5.48 -0.24
N ASP A 247 -7.83 -5.42 0.93
CA ASP A 247 -6.41 -5.62 1.17
C ASP A 247 -6.22 -6.84 2.07
N MET A 248 -5.49 -7.83 1.57
CA MET A 248 -5.15 -9.00 2.38
C MET A 248 -4.07 -8.71 3.41
N HIS A 249 -3.33 -7.60 3.33
CA HIS A 249 -2.32 -7.27 4.34
C HIS A 249 -2.93 -6.97 5.71
N SER A 250 -4.18 -6.48 5.73
CA SER A 250 -4.96 -6.26 6.95
C SER A 250 -5.69 -7.52 7.46
N ALA A 251 -5.52 -8.69 6.82
CA ALA A 251 -6.31 -9.90 7.08
C ALA A 251 -6.29 -10.36 8.54
N ALA A 252 -5.17 -10.22 9.23
CA ALA A 252 -5.04 -10.62 10.64
C ALA A 252 -6.11 -9.94 11.52
N LEU A 253 -6.36 -8.64 11.33
CA LEU A 253 -7.41 -7.92 12.04
C LEU A 253 -8.80 -8.47 11.67
N LEU A 254 -9.07 -8.60 10.38
CA LEU A 254 -10.39 -8.96 9.85
C LEU A 254 -10.79 -10.37 10.29
N ILE A 255 -9.84 -11.31 10.23
CA ILE A 255 -10.03 -12.70 10.67
C ILE A 255 -10.24 -12.75 12.17
N ALA A 256 -9.49 -11.99 12.97
CA ALA A 256 -9.70 -11.95 14.41
C ALA A 256 -11.11 -11.44 14.79
N ILE A 257 -11.67 -10.50 14.02
CA ILE A 257 -13.05 -10.02 14.19
C ILE A 257 -14.07 -11.10 13.82
N LYS A 258 -13.92 -11.74 12.64
CA LYS A 258 -14.84 -12.80 12.19
C LYS A 258 -14.75 -14.05 13.06
N LYS A 259 -13.60 -14.29 13.69
CA LYS A 259 -13.36 -15.35 14.67
C LYS A 259 -13.48 -14.87 16.11
N SER A 260 -14.16 -13.75 16.36
CA SER A 260 -14.25 -13.14 17.70
C SER A 260 -14.75 -14.09 18.80
N GLN A 261 -15.70 -14.99 18.50
CA GLN A 261 -16.14 -16.01 19.45
C GLN A 261 -15.01 -16.98 19.82
N TYR A 262 -14.28 -17.49 18.83
CA TYR A 262 -13.10 -18.34 19.04
C TYR A 262 -12.03 -17.59 19.84
N MET A 263 -11.76 -16.32 19.51
CA MET A 263 -10.77 -15.49 20.21
C MET A 263 -11.15 -15.30 21.69
N LYS A 264 -12.43 -15.01 21.95
CA LYS A 264 -12.98 -14.84 23.30
C LYS A 264 -12.89 -16.13 24.11
N ASP A 265 -13.31 -17.26 23.55
CA ASP A 265 -13.35 -18.54 24.26
C ASP A 265 -11.95 -19.11 24.50
N THR A 266 -11.03 -18.90 23.56
CA THR A 266 -9.67 -19.47 23.63
C THR A 266 -8.69 -18.61 24.43
N TYR A 267 -8.80 -17.29 24.31
CA TYR A 267 -7.81 -16.35 24.83
C TYR A 267 -8.40 -15.33 25.82
N GLY A 268 -9.71 -15.17 25.91
CA GLY A 268 -10.33 -14.16 26.77
C GLY A 268 -10.22 -12.72 26.25
N ILE A 269 -9.79 -12.54 25.00
CA ILE A 269 -9.68 -11.24 24.31
C ILE A 269 -10.29 -11.33 22.90
N ALA A 270 -11.11 -10.36 22.51
CA ALA A 270 -11.71 -10.33 21.17
C ALA A 270 -12.18 -8.94 20.77
N LEU A 271 -12.18 -8.65 19.46
CA LEU A 271 -12.99 -7.59 18.86
C LEU A 271 -14.30 -8.21 18.38
N VAL A 272 -15.38 -8.03 19.16
CA VAL A 272 -16.68 -8.63 18.87
C VAL A 272 -17.49 -7.68 17.99
N PRO A 273 -17.89 -8.06 16.76
CA PRO A 273 -18.71 -7.20 15.92
C PRO A 273 -20.09 -6.99 16.55
N ARG A 274 -20.59 -5.75 16.56
CA ARG A 274 -21.93 -5.45 17.07
C ARG A 274 -23.05 -5.96 16.18
N ASP A 275 -22.76 -6.08 14.89
CA ASP A 275 -23.64 -6.70 13.91
C ASP A 275 -22.87 -7.82 13.19
N ALA A 276 -23.02 -9.04 13.71
CA ALA A 276 -22.39 -10.22 13.14
C ALA A 276 -23.03 -10.69 11.81
N THR A 277 -24.16 -10.09 11.39
CA THR A 277 -24.82 -10.43 10.12
C THR A 277 -24.18 -9.74 8.92
N LYS A 278 -23.43 -8.65 9.16
CA LYS A 278 -22.65 -7.99 8.12
C LYS A 278 -21.46 -8.86 7.72
N SER A 279 -21.20 -8.93 6.41
CA SER A 279 -19.94 -9.47 5.87
C SER A 279 -18.74 -8.71 6.40
N ALA A 280 -18.80 -7.36 6.34
CA ALA A 280 -17.81 -6.41 6.81
C ALA A 280 -18.42 -5.49 7.90
N PRO A 281 -18.42 -5.90 9.18
CA PRO A 281 -18.85 -5.04 10.28
C PRO A 281 -17.92 -3.83 10.43
N ASP A 282 -18.50 -2.68 10.76
CA ASP A 282 -17.83 -1.38 10.90
C ASP A 282 -17.73 -0.93 12.36
N VAL A 283 -18.47 -1.57 13.28
CA VAL A 283 -18.44 -1.30 14.71
C VAL A 283 -18.25 -2.62 15.48
N CYS A 284 -17.23 -2.64 16.33
CA CYS A 284 -16.90 -3.75 17.21
C CYS A 284 -16.82 -3.27 18.66
N ASP A 285 -16.96 -4.20 19.61
CA ASP A 285 -16.61 -4.01 21.01
C ASP A 285 -15.32 -4.78 21.32
N LEU A 286 -14.31 -4.10 21.84
CA LEU A 286 -13.15 -4.77 22.42
C LEU A 286 -13.56 -5.35 23.77
N VAL A 287 -13.49 -6.67 23.89
CA VAL A 287 -13.76 -7.42 25.11
C VAL A 287 -12.48 -8.06 25.61
N VAL A 288 -12.13 -7.82 26.88
CA VAL A 288 -10.94 -8.40 27.54
C VAL A 288 -11.37 -8.94 28.91
N ASN A 289 -11.05 -10.21 29.20
CA ASN A 289 -11.43 -10.92 30.44
C ASN A 289 -12.93 -10.80 30.75
N GLY A 290 -13.77 -10.90 29.72
CA GLY A 290 -15.22 -10.80 29.85
C GLY A 290 -15.77 -9.38 30.00
N GLN A 291 -14.93 -8.34 30.00
CA GLN A 291 -15.35 -6.94 30.12
C GLN A 291 -15.27 -6.22 28.78
N THR A 292 -16.34 -5.54 28.37
CA THR A 292 -16.32 -4.61 27.23
C THR A 292 -15.61 -3.32 27.64
N VAL A 293 -14.42 -3.08 27.07
CA VAL A 293 -13.54 -1.96 27.44
C VAL A 293 -13.57 -0.81 26.44
N ALA A 294 -13.91 -1.04 25.18
CA ALA A 294 -14.00 0.04 24.19
C ALA A 294 -14.95 -0.31 23.06
N GLU A 295 -15.67 0.71 22.57
CA GLU A 295 -16.29 0.67 21.24
C GLU A 295 -15.20 1.01 20.21
N VAL A 296 -15.12 0.22 19.15
CA VAL A 296 -14.09 0.32 18.12
C VAL A 296 -14.75 0.52 16.76
N HIS A 297 -14.41 1.61 16.08
CA HIS A 297 -14.91 1.93 14.75
C HIS A 297 -13.85 1.58 13.71
N LEU A 298 -14.24 0.80 12.70
CA LEU A 298 -13.36 0.41 11.61
C LEU A 298 -13.57 1.34 10.42
N ILE A 299 -12.49 1.96 9.95
CA ILE A 299 -12.52 2.92 8.84
C ILE A 299 -11.71 2.37 7.67
N ALA A 300 -12.38 2.02 6.58
CA ALA A 300 -11.72 1.57 5.37
C ALA A 300 -11.23 2.77 4.53
N ALA A 301 -9.99 2.70 4.04
CA ALA A 301 -9.41 3.66 3.10
C ALA A 301 -9.03 2.98 1.78
N ASN A 302 -9.00 3.72 0.67
CA ASN A 302 -8.70 3.14 -0.65
C ASN A 302 -7.19 2.94 -0.88
N ALA A 303 -6.35 3.68 -0.15
CA ALA A 303 -4.89 3.54 -0.19
C ALA A 303 -4.23 4.10 1.08
N GLY A 304 -2.97 3.72 1.31
CA GLY A 304 -2.19 4.15 2.47
C GLY A 304 -2.09 5.68 2.65
N PRO A 305 -1.83 6.49 1.60
CA PRO A 305 -1.81 7.94 1.73
C PRO A 305 -3.13 8.56 2.23
N GLU A 306 -4.29 8.03 1.82
CA GLU A 306 -5.60 8.47 2.32
C GLU A 306 -5.73 8.14 3.82
N LEU A 307 -5.37 6.92 4.20
CA LEU A 307 -5.39 6.48 5.60
C LEU A 307 -4.49 7.35 6.50
N MET A 308 -3.32 7.77 5.99
CA MET A 308 -2.43 8.68 6.71
C MET A 308 -2.98 10.10 6.84
N GLN A 309 -3.77 10.58 5.88
CA GLN A 309 -4.47 11.86 6.02
C GLN A 309 -5.50 11.80 7.15
N LEU A 310 -6.26 10.70 7.24
CA LEU A 310 -7.21 10.47 8.35
C LEU A 310 -6.48 10.36 9.70
N ALA A 311 -5.30 9.75 9.73
CA ALA A 311 -4.47 9.72 10.93
C ALA A 311 -3.97 11.11 11.34
N ALA A 312 -3.59 11.95 10.37
CA ALA A 312 -3.15 13.32 10.63
C ALA A 312 -4.24 14.19 11.25
N THR A 313 -5.50 14.00 10.85
CA THR A 313 -6.67 14.72 11.39
C THR A 313 -7.28 14.08 12.63
N ASN A 314 -6.68 13.03 13.19
CA ASN A 314 -7.22 12.24 14.31
C ASN A 314 -8.59 11.59 14.01
N SER A 315 -8.96 11.46 12.73
CA SER A 315 -10.15 10.72 12.30
C SER A 315 -9.91 9.22 12.41
N VAL A 316 -8.65 8.78 12.28
CA VAL A 316 -8.18 7.42 12.57
C VAL A 316 -7.09 7.48 13.64
N GLN A 317 -7.19 6.66 14.68
CA GLN A 317 -6.24 6.68 15.81
C GLN A 317 -5.21 5.55 15.77
N MET A 318 -5.52 4.41 15.16
CA MET A 318 -4.55 3.39 14.80
C MET A 318 -4.75 2.94 13.36
N THR A 319 -3.68 2.57 12.67
CA THR A 319 -3.72 2.31 11.22
C THR A 319 -3.00 1.02 10.86
N PHE A 320 -3.61 0.26 9.96
CA PHE A 320 -3.03 -0.86 9.23
C PHE A 320 -2.67 -0.34 7.83
N ALA A 321 -1.42 0.06 7.64
CA ALA A 321 -0.99 0.80 6.45
C ALA A 321 0.40 0.40 5.98
N GLY A 322 0.70 0.63 4.70
CA GLY A 322 2.03 0.39 4.14
C GLY A 322 3.14 1.21 4.83
N VAL A 323 4.35 0.66 4.87
CA VAL A 323 5.53 1.35 5.40
C VAL A 323 5.77 2.69 4.70
N PRO A 324 5.83 2.80 3.35
CA PRO A 324 6.08 4.08 2.70
C PRO A 324 5.09 5.21 3.05
N PRO A 325 3.75 5.01 3.02
CA PRO A 325 2.84 6.08 3.44
C PRO A 325 3.01 6.45 4.92
N ALA A 326 3.22 5.47 5.82
CA ALA A 326 3.48 5.75 7.23
C ALA A 326 4.75 6.60 7.44
N MET A 327 5.85 6.26 6.74
CA MET A 327 7.09 7.04 6.82
C MET A 327 6.90 8.47 6.30
N ALA A 328 6.18 8.64 5.18
CA ALA A 328 5.89 9.95 4.62
C ALA A 328 5.02 10.82 5.56
N ALA A 329 4.12 10.20 6.32
CA ALA A 329 3.30 10.89 7.32
C ALA A 329 4.13 11.33 8.52
N ILE A 330 4.95 10.43 9.07
CA ILE A 330 5.88 10.70 10.18
C ILE A 330 6.87 11.80 9.81
N ASP A 331 7.42 11.75 8.59
CA ASP A 331 8.33 12.77 8.05
C ASP A 331 7.71 14.18 8.06
N LYS A 332 6.40 14.26 7.77
CA LYS A 332 5.62 15.51 7.76
C LYS A 332 5.08 15.90 9.14
N GLY A 333 5.35 15.11 10.18
CA GLY A 333 4.97 15.42 11.56
C GLY A 333 3.60 14.90 11.99
N THR A 334 2.99 13.97 11.25
CA THR A 334 1.83 13.22 11.77
C THR A 334 2.27 12.48 13.04
N PRO A 335 1.57 12.67 14.18
CA PRO A 335 2.04 12.17 15.48
C PRO A 335 1.67 10.69 15.67
N ILE A 336 2.28 9.81 14.87
CA ILE A 336 2.10 8.36 14.94
C ILE A 336 3.43 7.65 15.20
N LYS A 337 3.35 6.48 15.84
CA LYS A 337 4.44 5.52 16.03
C LYS A 337 4.11 4.19 15.39
N VAL A 338 5.10 3.59 14.75
CA VAL A 338 5.03 2.23 14.23
C VAL A 338 5.31 1.24 15.37
N LEU A 339 4.39 0.30 15.56
CA LEU A 339 4.40 -0.64 16.68
C LEU A 339 5.04 -1.98 16.31
N HIS A 340 4.66 -2.54 15.16
CA HIS A 340 5.20 -3.80 14.63
C HIS A 340 4.71 -4.06 13.20
N PRO A 341 5.33 -5.00 12.46
CA PRO A 341 4.78 -5.47 11.19
C PRO A 341 3.41 -6.10 11.33
N ILE A 342 2.63 -6.09 10.25
CA ILE A 342 1.48 -7.00 10.09
C ILE A 342 1.71 -8.01 8.97
N ASN A 343 2.53 -7.67 7.97
CA ASN A 343 3.00 -8.58 6.95
C ASN A 343 4.26 -8.07 6.24
N ASN A 344 4.94 -9.00 5.58
CA ASN A 344 5.88 -8.76 4.48
C ASN A 344 5.25 -9.23 3.17
N GLU A 345 5.79 -8.76 2.03
CA GLU A 345 5.39 -9.21 0.69
C GLU A 345 3.89 -9.08 0.36
N GLY A 346 3.46 -9.73 -0.72
CA GLY A 346 2.06 -9.77 -1.15
C GLY A 346 1.69 -8.66 -2.12
N SER A 347 2.63 -8.20 -2.94
CA SER A 347 2.36 -7.33 -4.09
C SER A 347 3.02 -7.89 -5.35
N GLY A 348 2.62 -7.40 -6.52
CA GLY A 348 3.20 -7.82 -7.79
C GLY A 348 2.84 -6.88 -8.94
N LEU A 349 3.71 -6.86 -9.93
CA LEU A 349 3.48 -6.20 -11.22
C LEU A 349 2.83 -7.22 -12.17
N VAL A 350 1.68 -6.88 -12.72
CA VAL A 350 1.01 -7.65 -13.77
C VAL A 350 0.96 -6.85 -15.07
N ALA A 351 1.00 -7.55 -16.20
CA ALA A 351 0.85 -6.98 -17.53
C ALA A 351 -0.35 -7.61 -18.24
N THR A 352 -0.97 -6.85 -19.15
CA THR A 352 -2.13 -7.32 -19.90
C THR A 352 -1.86 -8.67 -20.58
N ALA A 353 -2.85 -9.56 -20.54
CA ALA A 353 -2.72 -10.90 -21.09
C ALA A 353 -2.35 -10.85 -22.59
N GLY A 354 -1.40 -11.69 -23.00
CA GLY A 354 -0.90 -11.73 -24.37
C GLY A 354 0.13 -10.65 -24.71
N SER A 355 0.52 -9.80 -23.75
CA SER A 355 1.70 -8.95 -23.88
C SER A 355 2.98 -9.81 -23.86
N PRO A 356 4.11 -9.31 -24.40
CA PRO A 356 5.38 -10.02 -24.34
C PRO A 356 6.03 -10.01 -22.94
N ALA A 357 5.47 -9.30 -21.96
CA ALA A 357 6.05 -9.12 -20.64
C ALA A 357 5.72 -10.30 -19.72
N THR A 358 6.61 -11.29 -19.65
CA THR A 358 6.49 -12.48 -18.78
C THR A 358 7.46 -12.48 -17.61
N ASP A 359 8.38 -11.53 -17.59
CA ASP A 359 9.36 -11.27 -16.54
C ASP A 359 9.80 -9.78 -16.61
N TRP A 360 10.58 -9.30 -15.64
CA TRP A 360 11.08 -7.93 -15.69
C TRP A 360 11.88 -7.60 -16.96
N ALA A 361 12.70 -8.54 -17.47
CA ALA A 361 13.55 -8.30 -18.63
C ALA A 361 12.71 -8.03 -19.90
N THR A 362 11.73 -8.87 -20.17
CA THR A 362 10.79 -8.75 -21.28
C THR A 362 9.86 -7.56 -21.11
N PHE A 363 9.45 -7.22 -19.87
CA PHE A 363 8.74 -5.99 -19.57
C PHE A 363 9.54 -4.74 -19.97
N THR A 364 10.82 -4.66 -19.60
CA THR A 364 11.65 -3.48 -19.95
C THR A 364 11.91 -3.40 -21.46
N ALA A 365 12.09 -4.53 -22.15
CA ALA A 365 12.23 -4.57 -23.61
C ALA A 365 10.94 -4.07 -24.30
N TRP A 366 9.78 -4.50 -23.81
CA TRP A 366 8.48 -4.02 -24.28
C TRP A 366 8.31 -2.52 -24.03
N ALA A 367 8.62 -2.04 -22.82
CA ALA A 367 8.55 -0.63 -22.45
C ALA A 367 9.41 0.26 -23.35
N LYS A 368 10.65 -0.15 -23.63
CA LYS A 368 11.57 0.57 -24.54
C LYS A 368 11.01 0.65 -25.96
N THR A 369 10.49 -0.46 -26.48
CA THR A 369 9.89 -0.53 -27.82
C THR A 369 8.69 0.42 -27.91
N ARG A 370 7.79 0.36 -26.93
CA ARG A 370 6.57 1.18 -26.84
C ARG A 370 6.88 2.66 -26.70
N SER A 371 7.91 3.01 -25.92
CA SER A 371 8.40 4.38 -25.83
C SER A 371 8.94 4.88 -27.17
N ALA A 372 9.72 4.08 -27.90
CA ALA A 372 10.27 4.46 -29.20
C ALA A 372 9.18 4.66 -30.27
N GLU A 373 8.06 3.94 -30.15
CA GLU A 373 6.86 4.12 -30.98
C GLU A 373 6.02 5.37 -30.63
N GLY A 374 6.43 6.15 -29.62
CA GLY A 374 5.65 7.29 -29.11
C GLY A 374 4.37 6.88 -28.36
N LYS A 375 4.29 5.61 -27.90
CA LYS A 375 3.16 5.04 -27.16
C LYS A 375 3.65 4.37 -25.87
N PRO A 376 4.28 5.13 -24.96
CA PRO A 376 4.86 4.57 -23.74
C PRO A 376 3.81 3.77 -22.95
N LEU A 377 4.26 2.70 -22.29
CA LEU A 377 3.38 1.88 -21.46
C LEU A 377 2.73 2.72 -20.37
N LYS A 378 1.47 2.42 -20.06
CA LYS A 378 0.74 2.98 -18.91
C LYS A 378 0.56 1.91 -17.84
N ILE A 379 1.21 2.08 -16.70
CA ILE A 379 1.14 1.15 -15.58
C ILE A 379 0.37 1.80 -14.44
N ALA A 380 -0.72 1.18 -13.98
CA ALA A 380 -1.45 1.73 -12.85
C ALA A 380 -0.78 1.41 -11.51
N ALA A 381 -0.85 2.36 -10.59
CA ALA A 381 -0.50 2.19 -9.18
C ALA A 381 -1.62 2.77 -8.30
N PRO A 382 -1.76 2.32 -7.03
CA PRO A 382 -2.92 2.68 -6.21
C PRO A 382 -2.99 4.19 -5.95
N SER A 383 -1.88 4.79 -5.54
CA SER A 383 -1.74 6.24 -5.36
C SER A 383 -0.27 6.61 -5.22
N LYS A 384 0.04 7.89 -5.46
CA LYS A 384 1.39 8.44 -5.26
C LYS A 384 1.85 8.24 -3.81
N GLY A 385 3.03 7.68 -3.64
CA GLY A 385 3.61 7.37 -2.32
C GLY A 385 3.07 6.10 -1.65
N SER A 386 2.26 5.29 -2.34
CA SER A 386 2.00 3.91 -1.90
C SER A 386 3.27 3.06 -2.03
N ILE A 387 3.29 1.88 -1.40
CA ILE A 387 4.43 0.96 -1.53
C ILE A 387 4.66 0.54 -2.99
N GLN A 388 3.57 0.27 -3.71
CA GLN A 388 3.62 -0.10 -5.12
C GLN A 388 4.16 1.04 -6.00
N ASP A 389 3.76 2.29 -5.74
CA ASP A 389 4.31 3.46 -6.46
C ASP A 389 5.82 3.62 -6.20
N VAL A 390 6.24 3.53 -4.93
CA VAL A 390 7.65 3.65 -4.55
C VAL A 390 8.49 2.56 -5.22
N MET A 391 8.09 1.30 -5.11
CA MET A 391 8.83 0.17 -5.70
C MET A 391 8.87 0.25 -7.23
N LEU A 392 7.73 0.54 -7.88
CA LEU A 392 7.68 0.67 -9.34
C LEU A 392 8.59 1.80 -9.84
N ARG A 393 8.52 2.98 -9.21
CA ARG A 393 9.36 4.13 -9.60
C ARG A 393 10.83 3.85 -9.38
N PHE A 394 11.16 3.18 -8.27
CA PHE A 394 12.54 2.84 -7.96
C PHE A 394 13.10 1.83 -8.98
N ALA A 395 12.34 0.77 -9.28
CA ALA A 395 12.69 -0.23 -10.30
C ALA A 395 12.82 0.38 -11.72
N LEU A 396 11.88 1.24 -12.12
CA LEU A 396 11.93 1.93 -13.42
C LEU A 396 13.13 2.88 -13.52
N LYS A 397 13.44 3.60 -12.44
CA LYS A 397 14.60 4.50 -12.39
C LYS A 397 15.92 3.72 -12.47
N ASP A 398 16.02 2.61 -11.74
CA ASP A 398 17.16 1.68 -11.81
C ASP A 398 17.38 1.16 -13.23
N ALA A 399 16.29 0.79 -13.92
CA ALA A 399 16.31 0.36 -15.32
C ALA A 399 16.51 1.50 -16.35
N GLY A 400 16.72 2.74 -15.90
CA GLY A 400 17.02 3.89 -16.74
C GLY A 400 15.83 4.54 -17.44
N PHE A 401 14.60 4.28 -16.99
CA PHE A 401 13.40 4.91 -17.54
C PHE A 401 13.13 6.29 -16.95
N THR A 402 12.58 7.18 -17.77
CA THR A 402 11.88 8.37 -17.29
C THR A 402 10.45 8.01 -16.93
N VAL A 403 10.02 8.35 -15.72
CA VAL A 403 8.64 8.11 -15.27
C VAL A 403 7.81 9.37 -15.47
N THR A 404 6.71 9.26 -16.22
CA THR A 404 5.72 10.34 -16.36
C THR A 404 4.44 10.00 -15.60
N GLU A 405 3.79 11.01 -15.00
CA GLU A 405 2.47 10.84 -14.39
C GLU A 405 1.40 11.11 -15.45
N GLY A 406 0.37 10.26 -15.52
CA GLY A 406 -0.67 10.31 -16.56
C GLY A 406 -2.08 10.03 -16.06
#